data_AF-A0A7C1S7Y6-F1
#
_entry.id   AF-A0A7C1S7Y6-F1
#
_cell.length_a   1.000
_cell.length_b   1.000
_cell.length_c   1.000
_cell.angle_alpha   90.00
_cell.angle_beta   90.00
_cell.angle_gamma   90.00
#
_symmetry.space_group_name_H-M   'P 1'
#
loop_
_entity.id
_entity.type
_entity.pdbx_description
1 polymer ?
#
loop_
_entity_poly.entity_id
_entity_poly.type
_entity_poly.pdbx_seq_one_letter_code
_entity_poly.pdbx_strand_id
1 'polypeptide(L)'
;MASDNLIHVKLDYEEALTSKKDILSSQIALLKIARTIKSYGSIRIRELELKLQLQKSFKELKTSLNKLNKILPNPTIPEIIRREEPQQTTVKKSKHVPVKHPDESLENQLREIQRRLGELQNR
;
A
#
# COMPACT_ATOMS: atom_id res chain seq x y z
N MET A 1 -14.39 50.86 -2.06
CA MET A 1 -13.87 51.05 -0.70
C MET A 1 -13.44 49.71 -0.14
N ALA A 2 -12.18 49.33 -0.33
CA ALA A 2 -11.51 48.26 0.40
C ALA A 2 -10.00 48.48 0.15
N SER A 3 -9.35 49.20 1.06
CA SER A 3 -7.90 49.33 1.07
C SER A 3 -7.32 47.96 1.41
N ASP A 4 -6.68 47.32 0.42
CA ASP A 4 -5.88 46.12 0.63
C ASP A 4 -4.86 46.39 1.75
N ASN A 5 -5.00 45.67 2.86
CA ASN A 5 -4.09 45.74 4.00
C ASN A 5 -2.73 45.14 3.58
N LEU A 6 -1.89 45.95 2.95
CA LEU A 6 -0.53 45.60 2.60
C LEU A 6 0.31 45.59 3.89
N ILE A 7 0.50 44.40 4.47
CA ILE A 7 1.36 44.21 5.64
C ILE A 7 2.81 44.15 5.17
N HIS A 8 3.56 45.24 5.34
CA HIS A 8 4.98 45.29 5.03
C HIS A 8 5.80 44.77 6.23
N VAL A 9 6.13 43.48 6.24
CA VAL A 9 6.95 42.88 7.30
C VAL A 9 8.42 43.18 7.03
N LYS A 10 9.03 44.02 7.86
CA LYS A 10 10.48 44.24 7.86
C LYS A 10 11.11 43.19 8.77
N LEU A 11 11.76 42.20 8.17
CA LEU A 11 12.50 41.20 8.91
C LEU A 11 13.81 41.79 9.43
N ASP A 12 14.13 41.50 10.68
CA ASP A 12 15.47 41.78 11.20
C ASP A 12 16.51 40.84 10.56
N TYR A 13 17.78 41.22 10.59
CA TYR A 13 18.85 40.46 9.94
C TYR A 13 18.93 39.02 10.48
N GLU A 14 18.80 38.83 11.80
CA GLU A 14 18.84 37.51 12.44
C GLU A 14 17.61 36.66 12.08
N GLU A 15 16.44 37.27 11.96
CA GLU A 15 15.21 36.58 11.51
C GLU A 15 15.32 36.14 10.06
N ALA A 16 15.88 36.99 9.19
CA ALA A 16 16.12 36.66 7.79
C ALA A 16 17.16 35.54 7.64
N LEU A 17 18.21 35.54 8.48
CA LEU A 17 19.23 34.50 8.50
C LEU A 17 18.63 33.15 8.95
N THR A 18 17.81 33.17 10.00
CA THR A 18 17.15 31.97 10.54
C THR A 18 16.14 31.40 9.53
N SER A 19 15.31 32.26 8.94
CA SER A 19 14.36 31.88 7.89
C SER A 19 15.07 31.22 6.71
N LYS A 20 16.23 31.74 6.27
CA LYS A 20 17.04 31.10 5.21
C LYS A 20 17.53 29.71 5.62
N LYS A 21 18.01 29.54 6.86
CA LYS A 21 18.44 28.23 7.36
C LYS A 21 17.28 27.24 7.41
N ASP A 22 16.09 27.67 7.80
CA ASP A 22 14.90 26.82 7.89
C ASP A 22 14.37 26.40 6.51
N ILE A 23 14.45 27.31 5.52
CA ILE A 23 14.13 26.97 4.13
C ILE A 23 15.12 25.90 3.62
N LEU A 24 16.42 26.10 3.85
CA LEU A 24 17.44 25.13 3.42
C LEU A 24 17.29 23.78 4.13
N SER A 25 16.98 23.76 5.43
CA SER A 25 16.76 22.53 6.18
C SER A 25 15.52 21.78 5.67
N SER A 26 14.45 22.51 5.34
CA SER A 26 13.25 21.97 4.71
C SER A 26 13.53 21.37 3.33
N GLN A 27 14.34 22.04 2.50
CA GLN A 27 14.77 21.51 1.20
C GLN A 27 15.55 20.21 1.35
N ILE A 28 16.46 20.13 2.32
CA ILE A 28 17.22 18.90 2.62
C ILE A 28 16.27 17.78 3.07
N ALA A 29 15.29 18.08 3.91
CA ALA A 29 14.30 17.11 4.37
C ALA A 29 13.48 16.56 3.19
N LEU A 30 13.01 17.43 2.29
CA LEU A 30 12.29 17.03 1.08
C LEU A 30 13.12 16.13 0.17
N LEU A 31 14.41 16.45 -0.03
CA LEU A 31 15.32 15.62 -0.81
C LEU A 31 15.51 14.23 -0.19
N LYS A 32 15.60 14.14 1.14
CA LYS A 32 15.66 12.85 1.85
C LYS A 32 14.38 12.04 1.65
N ILE A 33 13.22 12.68 1.78
CA ILE A 33 11.91 12.03 1.56
C ILE A 33 11.82 11.50 0.12
N ALA A 34 12.18 12.32 -0.88
CA ALA A 34 12.18 11.91 -2.28
C ALA A 34 13.09 10.70 -2.54
N ARG A 35 14.27 10.66 -1.91
CA ARG A 35 15.17 9.51 -1.97
C ARG A 35 14.53 8.25 -1.39
N THR A 36 13.89 8.36 -0.22
CA THR A 36 13.20 7.23 0.43
C THR A 36 12.06 6.68 -0.43
N ILE A 37 11.23 7.56 -1.00
CA ILE A 37 10.13 7.17 -1.92
C ILE A 37 10.69 6.42 -3.12
N LYS A 38 11.78 6.92 -3.73
CA LYS A 38 12.42 6.26 -4.87
C LYS A 38 12.94 4.86 -4.50
N SER A 39 13.60 4.72 -3.35
CA SER A 39 14.07 3.41 -2.88
C SER A 39 12.93 2.46 -2.54
N TYR A 40 11.83 2.96 -1.98
CA TYR A 40 10.65 2.14 -1.72
C TYR A 40 10.06 1.61 -3.04
N GLY A 41 9.95 2.46 -4.06
CA GLY A 41 9.47 2.08 -5.38
C GLY A 41 10.28 0.94 -6.01
N SER A 42 11.62 1.00 -5.94
CA SER A 42 12.47 -0.06 -6.49
C SER A 42 12.33 -1.38 -5.72
N ILE A 43 12.24 -1.34 -4.40
CA ILE A 43 11.99 -2.52 -3.56
C ILE A 43 10.62 -3.11 -3.88
N ARG A 44 9.60 -2.27 -4.04
CA ARG A 44 8.22 -2.70 -4.33
C ARG A 44 8.10 -3.39 -5.69
N ILE A 45 8.80 -2.91 -6.71
CA ILE A 45 8.87 -3.58 -8.02
C ILE A 45 9.48 -4.98 -7.87
N ARG A 46 10.62 -5.09 -7.17
CA ARG A 46 11.29 -6.38 -6.94
C ARG A 46 10.41 -7.36 -6.14
N GLU A 47 9.69 -6.86 -5.14
CA GLU A 47 8.71 -7.64 -4.38
C GLU A 47 7.61 -8.20 -5.28
N LEU A 48 7.07 -7.38 -6.19
CA LEU A 48 6.02 -7.79 -7.12
C LEU A 48 6.53 -8.84 -8.12
N GLU A 49 7.75 -8.67 -8.65
CA GLU A 49 8.40 -9.66 -9.52
C GLU A 49 8.56 -11.00 -8.81
N LEU A 50 9.05 -11.00 -7.57
CA LEU A 50 9.19 -12.21 -6.75
C LEU A 50 7.84 -12.88 -6.49
N LYS A 51 6.80 -12.10 -6.15
CA LYS A 51 5.44 -12.61 -5.97
C LYS A 51 4.90 -13.27 -7.24
N LEU A 52 5.16 -12.67 -8.41
CA LEU A 52 4.76 -13.22 -9.70
C LEU A 52 5.48 -14.54 -9.99
N GLN A 53 6.79 -14.60 -9.75
CA GLN A 53 7.59 -15.82 -9.91
C GLN A 53 7.09 -16.94 -9.00
N LEU A 54 6.83 -16.64 -7.73
CA LEU A 54 6.29 -17.60 -6.76
C LEU A 54 4.91 -18.11 -7.17
N GLN A 55 4.04 -17.22 -7.69
CA GLN A 55 2.73 -17.63 -8.18
C GLN A 55 2.84 -18.57 -9.39
N LYS A 56 3.80 -18.34 -10.28
CA LYS A 56 4.07 -19.24 -11.42
C LYS A 56 4.56 -20.61 -10.94
N SER A 57 5.55 -20.65 -10.06
CA SER A 57 6.08 -21.91 -9.53
C SER A 57 5.01 -22.69 -8.74
N PHE A 58 4.14 -22.00 -7.99
CA PHE A 58 3.03 -22.65 -7.30
C PHE A 58 2.00 -23.23 -8.27
N LYS A 59 1.68 -22.54 -9.36
CA LYS A 59 0.81 -23.07 -10.43
C LYS A 59 1.44 -24.31 -11.07
N GLU A 60 2.72 -24.26 -11.40
CA GLU A 60 3.46 -25.40 -11.95
C GLU A 60 3.45 -26.58 -10.99
N LEU A 61 3.80 -26.37 -9.72
CA LEU A 61 3.75 -27.38 -8.67
C LEU A 61 2.36 -28.00 -8.55
N LYS A 62 1.30 -27.19 -8.54
CA LYS A 62 -0.09 -27.65 -8.50
C LYS A 62 -0.42 -28.52 -9.72
N THR A 63 0.04 -28.14 -10.92
CA THR A 63 -0.16 -28.96 -12.12
C THR A 63 0.61 -30.27 -12.04
N SER A 64 1.84 -30.27 -11.53
CA SER A 64 2.64 -31.47 -11.33
C SER A 64 2.02 -32.40 -10.29
N LEU A 65 1.53 -31.87 -9.17
CA LEU A 65 0.82 -32.63 -8.15
C LEU A 65 -0.48 -33.23 -8.69
N ASN A 66 -1.23 -32.48 -9.49
CA ASN A 66 -2.44 -32.99 -10.15
C ASN A 66 -2.12 -34.10 -11.17
N LYS A 67 -0.99 -34.01 -11.89
CA LYS A 67 -0.54 -35.10 -12.77
C LYS A 67 -0.14 -36.32 -11.94
N LEU A 68 0.59 -36.12 -10.85
CA LEU A 68 0.99 -37.19 -9.95
C LEU A 68 -0.22 -37.91 -9.33
N ASN A 69 -1.21 -37.16 -8.81
CA ASN A 69 -2.46 -37.72 -8.30
C ASN A 69 -3.27 -38.50 -9.34
N LYS A 70 -3.10 -38.21 -10.64
CA LYS A 70 -3.74 -38.97 -11.72
C LYS A 70 -2.98 -40.26 -12.06
N ILE A 71 -1.66 -40.26 -11.88
CA ILE A 71 -0.80 -41.42 -12.16
C ILE A 71 -0.83 -42.40 -10.98
N LEU A 72 -0.89 -41.88 -9.76
CA LEU A 72 -0.99 -42.69 -8.56
C LEU A 72 -2.34 -43.41 -8.52
N PRO A 73 -2.38 -44.73 -8.24
CA PRO A 73 -3.63 -45.43 -8.00
C PRO A 73 -4.29 -44.82 -6.77
N ASN A 74 -5.59 -44.51 -6.88
CA ASN A 74 -6.37 -44.06 -5.72
C ASN A 74 -6.37 -45.18 -4.68
N PRO A 75 -5.71 -45.01 -3.51
CA PRO A 75 -5.79 -46.02 -2.48
C PRO A 75 -7.25 -46.13 -2.05
N THR A 76 -7.83 -47.33 -2.15
CA THR A 76 -9.06 -47.66 -1.45
C THR A 76 -8.74 -47.68 0.04
N ILE A 77 -8.68 -46.49 0.63
CA ILE A 77 -8.50 -46.34 2.08
C ILE A 77 -9.75 -46.97 2.72
N PRO A 78 -9.61 -48.05 3.50
CA PRO A 78 -10.73 -48.67 4.19
C PRO A 78 -11.45 -47.63 5.04
N GLU A 79 -12.78 -47.65 5.07
CA GLU A 79 -13.62 -46.69 5.82
C GLU A 79 -13.28 -46.60 7.32
N ILE A 80 -12.56 -47.59 7.83
CA ILE A 80 -12.08 -47.69 9.22
C ILE A 80 -11.12 -46.54 9.58
N ILE A 81 -10.40 -45.97 8.60
CA ILE A 81 -9.44 -44.86 8.81
C ILE A 81 -10.10 -43.48 8.58
N ARG A 82 -11.26 -43.41 7.93
CA ARG A 82 -11.90 -42.15 7.49
C ARG A 82 -12.69 -41.41 8.57
N ARG A 83 -12.63 -41.83 9.84
CA ARG A 83 -13.57 -41.36 10.88
C ARG A 83 -13.25 -40.03 11.55
N GLU A 84 -12.19 -39.31 11.21
CA GLU A 84 -11.84 -38.05 11.89
C GLU A 84 -11.34 -36.94 10.97
N GLU A 85 -12.02 -36.68 9.84
CA GLU A 85 -11.87 -35.39 9.17
C GLU A 85 -13.24 -34.69 9.09
N PRO A 86 -13.46 -33.56 9.80
CA PRO A 86 -14.68 -32.80 9.64
C PRO A 86 -14.75 -32.26 8.21
N GLN A 87 -15.78 -32.72 7.50
CA GLN A 87 -16.13 -32.34 6.13
C GLN A 87 -16.16 -30.82 6.00
N GLN A 88 -15.18 -30.23 5.30
CA GLN A 88 -15.29 -28.85 4.85
C GLN A 88 -16.26 -28.81 3.66
N THR A 89 -17.47 -28.38 3.99
CA THR A 89 -18.56 -27.96 3.10
C THR A 89 -18.09 -27.29 1.81
N THR A 90 -18.72 -27.70 0.72
CA THR A 90 -18.67 -27.11 -0.63
C THR A 90 -18.99 -25.61 -0.61
N VAL A 91 -17.96 -24.76 -0.68
CA VAL A 91 -18.15 -23.32 -0.85
C VAL A 91 -18.57 -23.02 -2.28
N LYS A 92 -19.85 -22.65 -2.43
CA LYS A 92 -20.47 -22.17 -3.68
C LYS A 92 -19.67 -20.97 -4.24
N LYS A 93 -19.34 -21.02 -5.53
CA LYS A 93 -18.68 -19.92 -6.27
C LYS A 93 -19.53 -18.65 -6.17
N SER A 94 -19.04 -17.63 -5.49
CA SER A 94 -19.65 -16.30 -5.51
C SER A 94 -19.40 -15.63 -6.86
N LYS A 95 -20.47 -15.03 -7.41
CA LYS A 95 -20.44 -14.23 -8.64
C LYS A 95 -19.52 -13.01 -8.41
N HIS A 96 -18.63 -12.77 -9.35
CA HIS A 96 -17.73 -11.62 -9.37
C HIS A 96 -18.56 -10.33 -9.51
N VAL A 97 -18.67 -9.57 -8.42
CA VAL A 97 -19.12 -8.16 -8.45
C VAL A 97 -17.86 -7.33 -8.66
N PRO A 98 -17.83 -6.34 -9.57
CA PRO A 98 -16.69 -5.44 -9.68
C PRO A 98 -16.61 -4.63 -8.39
N VAL A 99 -15.60 -4.91 -7.58
CA VAL A 99 -15.26 -4.13 -6.39
C VAL A 99 -14.80 -2.77 -6.89
N LYS A 100 -15.68 -1.76 -6.80
CA LYS A 100 -15.24 -0.36 -6.78
C LYS A 100 -14.35 -0.23 -5.55
N HIS A 101 -13.07 0.00 -5.77
CA HIS A 101 -12.09 0.20 -4.70
C HIS A 101 -12.56 1.36 -3.80
N PRO A 102 -12.77 1.14 -2.48
CA PRO A 102 -13.06 2.20 -1.53
C PRO A 102 -11.82 3.06 -1.21
N ASP A 103 -10.63 2.71 -1.73
CA ASP A 103 -9.36 3.37 -1.43
C ASP A 103 -9.27 4.82 -1.93
N GLU A 104 -10.00 5.18 -2.99
CA GLU A 104 -10.09 6.58 -3.44
C GLU A 104 -10.75 7.48 -2.38
N SER A 105 -11.62 6.95 -1.52
CA SER A 105 -12.30 7.75 -0.49
C SER A 105 -11.41 8.03 0.72
N LEU A 106 -10.59 7.07 1.14
CA LEU A 106 -9.73 7.18 2.33
C LEU A 106 -8.60 8.18 2.10
N GLU A 107 -8.00 8.15 0.90
CA GLU A 107 -6.93 9.06 0.52
C GLU A 107 -7.43 10.51 0.32
N ASN A 108 -8.66 10.66 -0.18
CA ASN A 108 -9.33 11.97 -0.25
C ASN A 108 -9.69 12.54 1.13
N GLN A 109 -10.15 11.69 2.07
CA GLN A 109 -10.43 12.10 3.44
C GLN A 109 -9.15 12.47 4.20
N LEU A 110 -8.04 11.75 3.99
CA LEU A 110 -6.73 12.10 4.57
C LEU A 110 -6.21 13.43 4.03
N ARG A 111 -6.38 13.69 2.72
CA ARG A 111 -6.10 15.02 2.12
C ARG A 111 -6.92 16.13 2.76
N GLU A 112 -8.20 15.89 3.02
CA GLU A 112 -9.08 16.90 3.61
C GLU A 112 -8.72 17.19 5.09
N ILE A 113 -8.41 16.15 5.87
CA ILE A 113 -7.94 16.28 7.26
C ILE A 113 -6.62 17.07 7.33
N GLN A 114 -5.67 16.76 6.44
CA GLN A 114 -4.40 17.51 6.36
C GLN A 114 -4.62 18.98 5.97
N ARG A 115 -5.57 19.25 5.07
CA ARG A 115 -5.96 20.61 4.69
C ARG A 115 -6.51 21.39 5.88
N ARG A 116 -7.46 20.81 6.64
CA ARG A 116 -8.09 21.47 7.79
C ARG A 116 -7.17 21.65 8.99
N LEU A 117 -6.23 20.72 9.21
CA LEU A 117 -5.21 20.88 10.25
C LEU A 117 -4.26 22.05 9.95
N GLY A 118 -3.89 22.25 8.68
CA GLY A 118 -3.10 23.40 8.24
C GLY A 118 -3.84 24.74 8.37
N GLU A 119 -5.17 24.73 8.24
CA GLU A 119 -6.01 25.92 8.43
C GLU A 119 -6.13 26.32 9.92
N LEU A 120 -6.06 25.37 10.86
CA LEU A 120 -6.25 25.59 12.30
C LEU A 120 -4.95 25.88 13.09
N GLN A 121 -3.78 25.47 12.60
CA GLN A 121 -2.49 25.80 13.22
C GLN A 121 -1.98 27.21 12.88
N ASN A 122 -2.60 27.88 11.92
CA ASN A 122 -2.26 29.24 11.49
C ASN A 122 -3.31 30.28 11.92
N ARG A 123 -3.99 30.04 13.04
CA ARG A 123 -4.76 31.05 13.77
C ARG A 123 -4.27 31.11 15.21
#